data_AF-A0A9W6BBE7-F1
#
_entry.id   AF-A0A9W6BBE7-F1
#
_cell.length_a   1.000
_cell.length_b   1.000
_cell.length_c   1.000
_cell.angle_alpha   90.00
_cell.angle_beta   90.00
_cell.angle_gamma   90.00
#
_symmetry.space_group_name_H-M   'P 1'
#
loop_
_entity.id
_entity.type
_entity.pdbx_description
1 polymer ?
#
loop_
_entity_poly.entity_id
_entity_poly.type
_entity_poly.pdbx_seq_one_letter_code
_entity_poly.pdbx_strand_id
1 'polypeptide(L)'
;MQKIIEQARQSLHVGERTFKPTPNLRNPAMLAEAEDFATHMTTFKTNVRRYQAHLQAFLRCLPVVARGNLPRVWERVPGGLCEPLRPNVSHAFPTRVGGEFDEGLLHDARDMLDAQLSQDIIKPIDRWLESLQVVKSRMRKLEGLRLDVDARRRRVHRRYMRALERMERREANRAEGGRGRHRRSRSVGGGDAEDTSSTSSSSAEEEDYELSYGGAAGEDDLRAIRGKEDFVRSSLYYQRKLAAVQATYREQEELVWEHLAGLVRDAAWLKAFVAGTLLTVKDTLQASAVALGHCKLPLPAFPRFNAGGEYGAIGDPAPLIADVPDSIKTAAGPVASPLALMAGGGGAIQSDVAAALRPKRMTAQPLQTSADNTTPRYDPVPPVIRGQPGIPLDELTPAGIEGSLTSGGGAATTTGAAAGGGGGGGIVGGLRELASEVMHAAKQGPVMPAVGGRGETLEPAAAMAAAGGGGDRF
;
A
#
# COMPACT_ATOMS: atom_id res chain seq x y z
N MET A 1 -4.21 1.93 30.18
CA MET A 1 -5.55 1.46 30.60
C MET A 1 -6.70 2.37 30.18
N GLN A 2 -6.66 3.70 30.39
CA GLN A 2 -7.80 4.59 30.07
C GLN A 2 -8.25 4.55 28.59
N LYS A 3 -7.32 4.46 27.64
CA LYS A 3 -7.63 4.32 26.20
C LYS A 3 -8.44 3.07 25.87
N ILE A 4 -8.07 1.94 26.47
CA ILE A 4 -8.72 0.64 26.27
C ILE A 4 -10.16 0.67 26.82
N ILE A 5 -10.35 1.29 27.99
CA ILE A 5 -11.69 1.45 28.58
C ILE A 5 -12.57 2.33 27.70
N GLU A 6 -12.02 3.43 27.16
CA GLU A 6 -12.78 4.31 26.27
C GLU A 6 -13.12 3.63 24.95
N GLN A 7 -12.19 2.87 24.38
CA GLN A 7 -12.43 2.05 23.19
C GLN A 7 -13.55 1.03 23.43
N ALA A 8 -13.51 0.29 24.55
CA ALA A 8 -14.55 -0.66 24.92
C ALA A 8 -15.92 0.02 25.16
N ARG A 9 -15.93 1.23 25.73
CA ARG A 9 -17.17 2.02 25.89
C ARG A 9 -17.76 2.46 24.56
N GLN A 10 -16.92 2.88 23.62
CA GLN A 10 -17.35 3.27 22.28
C GLN A 10 -17.89 2.07 21.50
N SER A 11 -17.22 0.91 21.55
CA SER A 11 -17.66 -0.29 20.83
C SER A 11 -18.95 -0.88 21.40
N LEU A 12 -19.11 -0.90 22.72
CA LEU A 12 -20.30 -1.42 23.38
C LEU A 12 -21.48 -0.43 23.39
N HIS A 13 -21.29 0.78 22.85
CA HIS A 13 -22.27 1.88 22.95
C HIS A 13 -22.70 2.17 24.41
N VAL A 14 -21.82 1.86 25.38
CA VAL A 14 -22.05 2.07 26.81
C VAL A 14 -21.62 3.49 27.16
N GLY A 15 -22.58 4.41 27.22
CA GLY A 15 -22.35 5.81 27.56
C GLY A 15 -23.59 6.69 27.46
N GLU A 16 -23.39 7.99 27.71
CA GLU A 16 -24.41 9.03 27.51
C GLU A 16 -24.90 8.98 26.05
N ARG A 17 -26.21 8.79 25.84
CA ARG A 17 -26.83 8.73 24.50
C ARG A 17 -26.60 10.00 23.67
N THR A 18 -26.26 11.10 24.33
CA THR A 18 -25.99 12.40 23.72
C THR A 18 -24.53 12.57 23.26
N PHE A 19 -23.61 11.71 23.70
CA PHE A 19 -22.19 11.85 23.37
C PHE A 19 -21.92 11.36 21.94
N LYS A 20 -21.57 12.31 21.06
CA LYS A 20 -21.11 12.01 19.70
C LYS A 20 -19.57 11.87 19.67
N PRO A 21 -19.04 10.68 19.30
CA PRO A 21 -17.60 10.47 19.12
C PRO A 21 -17.01 11.48 18.14
N THR A 22 -15.73 11.81 18.32
CA THR A 22 -15.03 12.66 17.36
C THR A 22 -14.97 11.94 15.99
N PRO A 23 -15.53 12.53 14.91
CA PRO A 23 -15.61 11.87 13.61
C PRO A 23 -14.23 11.80 12.96
N ASN A 24 -13.86 10.63 12.45
CA ASN A 24 -12.66 10.39 11.64
C ASN A 24 -12.97 9.30 10.61
N LEU A 25 -14.02 9.49 9.80
CA LEU A 25 -14.49 8.46 8.87
C LEU A 25 -13.65 8.42 7.59
N ARG A 26 -13.09 9.57 7.19
CA ARG A 26 -12.35 9.73 5.93
C ARG A 26 -11.03 8.96 5.92
N ASN A 27 -10.18 9.13 6.95
CA ASN A 27 -8.84 8.57 6.95
C ASN A 27 -8.82 7.03 7.00
N PRO A 28 -9.67 6.34 7.81
CA PRO A 28 -9.78 4.88 7.75
C PRO A 28 -10.24 4.36 6.39
N ALA A 29 -11.19 5.03 5.73
CA ALA A 29 -11.67 4.63 4.41
C ALA A 29 -10.54 4.74 3.36
N MET A 30 -9.85 5.89 3.30
CA MET A 30 -8.69 6.07 2.42
C MET A 30 -7.57 5.07 2.72
N LEU A 31 -7.34 4.74 3.99
CA LEU A 31 -6.35 3.74 4.38
C LEU A 31 -6.75 2.34 3.91
N ALA A 32 -8.02 1.94 4.06
CA ALA A 32 -8.51 0.64 3.61
C ALA A 32 -8.34 0.48 2.10
N GLU A 33 -8.73 1.49 1.30
CA GLU A 33 -8.52 1.49 -0.15
C GLU A 33 -7.03 1.37 -0.52
N ALA A 34 -6.16 2.09 0.21
CA ALA A 34 -4.72 2.01 -0.01
C ALA A 34 -4.14 0.63 0.37
N GLU A 35 -4.68 -0.05 1.38
CA GLU A 35 -4.29 -1.40 1.77
C GLU A 35 -4.70 -2.45 0.72
N ASP A 36 -5.90 -2.34 0.18
CA ASP A 36 -6.37 -3.19 -0.91
C ASP A 36 -5.46 -3.02 -2.14
N PHE A 37 -5.15 -1.76 -2.49
CA PHE A 37 -4.24 -1.46 -3.59
C PHE A 37 -2.81 -1.99 -3.36
N ALA A 38 -2.31 -1.94 -2.13
CA ALA A 38 -0.99 -2.48 -1.76
C ALA A 38 -0.89 -3.99 -2.02
N THR A 39 -1.99 -4.73 -1.88
CA THR A 39 -2.05 -6.16 -2.19
C THR A 39 -1.83 -6.41 -3.68
N HIS A 40 -2.46 -5.59 -4.54
CA HIS A 40 -2.23 -5.64 -5.99
C HIS A 40 -0.79 -5.26 -6.36
N MET A 41 -0.22 -4.21 -5.76
CA MET A 41 1.17 -3.81 -6.01
C MET A 41 2.18 -4.89 -5.59
N THR A 42 1.96 -5.54 -4.46
CA THR A 42 2.84 -6.62 -3.97
C THR A 42 2.79 -7.84 -4.90
N THR A 43 1.59 -8.18 -5.37
CA THR A 43 1.38 -9.24 -6.36
C THR A 43 2.08 -8.90 -7.68
N PHE A 44 1.89 -7.68 -8.17
CA PHE A 44 2.55 -7.18 -9.38
C PHE A 44 4.08 -7.24 -9.26
N LYS A 45 4.66 -6.68 -8.19
CA LYS A 45 6.10 -6.75 -7.90
C LYS A 45 6.64 -8.18 -7.92
N THR A 46 5.92 -9.11 -7.29
CA THR A 46 6.32 -10.53 -7.24
C THR A 46 6.33 -11.14 -8.65
N ASN A 47 5.32 -10.84 -9.47
CA ASN A 47 5.25 -11.29 -10.84
C ASN A 47 6.35 -10.68 -11.72
N VAL A 48 6.67 -9.39 -11.55
CA VAL A 48 7.80 -8.74 -12.24
C VAL A 48 9.11 -9.46 -11.94
N ARG A 49 9.40 -9.76 -10.66
CA ARG A 49 10.62 -10.50 -10.27
C ARG A 49 10.67 -11.90 -10.85
N ARG A 50 9.54 -12.62 -10.85
CA ARG A 50 9.44 -13.95 -11.46
C ARG A 50 9.70 -13.89 -12.97
N TYR A 51 9.11 -12.92 -13.64
CA TYR A 51 9.29 -12.71 -15.07
C TYR A 51 10.74 -12.34 -15.42
N GLN A 52 11.35 -11.43 -14.66
CA GLN A 52 12.77 -11.10 -14.74
C GLN A 52 13.67 -12.33 -14.60
N ALA A 53 13.42 -13.18 -13.58
CA ALA A 53 14.20 -14.40 -13.37
C ALA A 53 14.06 -15.39 -14.55
N HIS A 54 12.85 -15.58 -15.08
CA HIS A 54 12.63 -16.42 -16.25
C HIS A 54 13.35 -15.87 -17.50
N LEU A 55 13.29 -14.56 -17.71
CA LEU A 55 13.94 -13.90 -18.84
C LEU A 55 15.46 -13.99 -18.73
N GLN A 56 16.04 -13.79 -17.53
CA GLN A 56 17.46 -13.98 -17.29
C GLN A 56 17.90 -15.43 -17.55
N ALA A 57 17.11 -16.41 -17.11
CA ALA A 57 17.40 -17.82 -17.39
C ALA A 57 17.41 -18.11 -18.90
N PHE A 58 16.41 -17.60 -19.62
CA PHE A 58 16.35 -17.69 -21.08
C PHE A 58 17.58 -17.06 -21.76
N LEU A 59 17.92 -15.82 -21.41
CA LEU A 59 19.08 -15.11 -21.98
C LEU A 59 20.40 -15.81 -21.67
N ARG A 60 20.55 -16.44 -20.49
CA ARG A 60 21.73 -17.25 -20.13
C ARG A 60 21.89 -18.50 -20.99
N CYS A 61 20.80 -19.06 -21.51
CA CYS A 61 20.86 -20.21 -22.40
C CYS A 61 21.28 -19.86 -23.83
N LEU A 62 21.10 -18.61 -24.27
CA LEU A 62 21.39 -18.20 -25.65
C LEU A 62 22.86 -18.43 -26.05
N PRO A 63 23.88 -18.00 -25.28
CA PRO A 63 25.28 -18.28 -25.64
C PRO A 63 25.60 -19.78 -25.71
N VAL A 64 24.95 -20.60 -24.87
CA VAL A 64 25.15 -22.06 -24.87
C VAL A 64 24.70 -22.66 -26.20
N VAL A 65 23.53 -22.25 -26.69
CA VAL A 65 23.00 -22.70 -27.98
C VAL A 65 23.83 -22.13 -29.13
N ALA A 66 24.19 -20.85 -29.08
CA ALA A 66 24.95 -20.18 -30.13
C ALA A 66 26.36 -20.76 -30.34
N ARG A 67 27.01 -21.21 -29.26
CA ARG A 67 28.30 -21.94 -29.31
C ARG A 67 28.17 -23.40 -29.75
N GLY A 68 26.96 -23.96 -29.73
CA GLY A 68 26.70 -25.33 -30.12
C GLY A 68 27.19 -25.62 -31.54
N ASN A 69 27.78 -26.79 -31.72
CA ASN A 69 28.05 -27.29 -33.06
C ASN A 69 26.73 -27.76 -33.71
N LEU A 70 26.53 -27.42 -34.97
CA LEU A 70 25.43 -27.96 -35.77
C LEU A 70 25.57 -29.48 -35.87
N PRO A 71 24.45 -30.22 -35.77
CA PRO A 71 24.44 -31.64 -36.08
C PRO A 71 25.06 -31.90 -37.46
N ARG A 72 25.97 -32.86 -37.53
CA ARG A 72 26.63 -33.23 -38.80
C ARG A 72 25.80 -34.31 -39.49
N VAL A 73 25.56 -34.12 -40.78
CA VAL A 73 25.06 -35.21 -41.64
C VAL A 73 26.26 -36.07 -42.01
N TRP A 74 26.11 -37.40 -41.94
CA TRP A 74 27.17 -38.33 -42.33
C TRP A 74 26.78 -38.98 -43.65
N GLU A 75 27.67 -38.93 -44.63
CA GLU A 75 27.48 -39.59 -45.92
C GLU A 75 28.32 -40.88 -45.94
N ARG A 76 27.74 -41.94 -46.51
CA ARG A 76 28.42 -43.22 -46.64
C ARG A 76 29.31 -43.19 -47.88
N VAL A 77 30.61 -43.35 -47.68
CA VAL A 77 31.61 -43.41 -48.74
C VAL A 77 31.79 -44.88 -49.18
N PRO A 78 32.01 -45.16 -50.49
CA PRO A 78 32.33 -46.50 -50.96
C PRO A 78 33.51 -47.09 -50.18
N GLY A 79 33.37 -48.33 -49.70
CA GLY A 79 34.29 -48.97 -48.75
C GLY A 79 33.75 -49.09 -47.33
N GLY A 80 32.55 -48.58 -47.04
CA GLY A 80 31.88 -48.74 -45.74
C GLY A 80 32.28 -47.72 -44.68
N LEU A 81 33.09 -46.73 -45.04
CA LEU A 81 33.42 -45.59 -44.19
C LEU A 81 32.30 -44.54 -44.23
N CYS A 82 32.17 -43.77 -43.15
CA CYS A 82 31.25 -42.64 -43.07
C CYS A 82 32.05 -41.37 -42.88
N GLU A 83 31.82 -40.37 -43.71
CA GLU A 83 32.44 -39.05 -43.60
C GLU A 83 31.39 -37.99 -43.28
N PRO A 84 31.71 -37.00 -42.43
CA PRO A 84 30.78 -35.93 -42.13
C PRO A 84 30.65 -35.02 -43.35
N LEU A 85 29.45 -34.99 -43.94
CA LEU A 85 29.08 -34.05 -44.98
C LEU A 85 29.19 -32.63 -44.41
N ARG A 86 30.07 -31.81 -44.97
CA ARG A 86 30.18 -30.40 -44.59
C ARG A 86 29.06 -29.66 -45.33
N PRO A 87 28.06 -29.10 -44.64
CA PRO A 87 27.08 -28.26 -45.30
C PRO A 87 27.80 -27.06 -45.92
N ASN A 88 27.48 -26.71 -47.17
CA ASN A 88 27.96 -25.48 -47.82
C ASN A 88 27.24 -24.24 -47.26
N VAL A 89 27.02 -24.18 -45.94
CA VAL A 89 26.27 -23.13 -45.27
C VAL A 89 27.27 -22.18 -44.58
N SER A 90 27.71 -21.19 -45.37
CA SER A 90 28.55 -20.02 -45.05
C SER A 90 30.05 -20.25 -44.76
N HIS A 91 30.87 -19.29 -45.24
CA HIS A 91 32.34 -19.41 -45.33
C HIS A 91 33.11 -19.18 -44.01
N ALA A 92 32.53 -18.49 -43.01
CA ALA A 92 33.28 -18.09 -41.80
C ALA A 92 33.22 -19.11 -40.65
N PHE A 93 32.03 -19.69 -40.37
CA PHE A 93 31.83 -20.65 -39.27
C PHE A 93 30.83 -21.74 -39.64
N PRO A 94 31.15 -22.64 -40.59
CA PRO A 94 30.19 -23.59 -41.16
C PRO A 94 29.60 -24.55 -40.10
N THR A 95 30.33 -24.81 -39.02
CA THR A 95 29.96 -25.80 -38.01
C THR A 95 29.24 -25.26 -36.78
N ARG A 96 29.20 -23.95 -36.53
CA ARG A 96 28.54 -23.37 -35.34
C ARG A 96 27.12 -22.92 -35.65
N VAL A 97 26.20 -23.13 -34.70
CA VAL A 97 24.78 -22.72 -34.82
C VAL A 97 24.66 -21.20 -34.92
N GLY A 98 25.29 -20.47 -33.99
CA GLY A 98 25.10 -19.02 -33.84
C GLY A 98 25.92 -18.13 -34.78
N GLY A 99 26.88 -18.68 -35.53
CA GLY A 99 27.80 -17.85 -36.31
C GLY A 99 28.65 -16.92 -35.42
N GLU A 100 28.84 -15.68 -35.87
CA GLU A 100 29.44 -14.60 -35.08
C GLU A 100 28.35 -13.93 -34.24
N PHE A 101 28.45 -14.08 -32.92
CA PHE A 101 27.58 -13.38 -31.97
C PHE A 101 28.43 -12.72 -30.88
N ASP A 102 27.95 -11.62 -30.33
CA ASP A 102 28.63 -10.86 -29.29
C ASP A 102 28.10 -11.28 -27.91
N GLU A 103 28.92 -12.06 -27.18
CA GLU A 103 28.58 -12.49 -25.82
C GLU A 103 28.61 -11.34 -24.81
N GLY A 104 29.49 -10.35 -25.01
CA GLY A 104 29.58 -9.17 -24.15
C GLY A 104 28.28 -8.40 -24.19
N LEU A 105 27.77 -8.11 -25.39
CA LEU A 105 26.49 -7.43 -25.56
C LEU A 105 25.30 -8.22 -25.00
N LEU A 106 25.29 -9.56 -25.07
CA LEU A 106 24.26 -10.38 -24.42
C LEU A 106 24.31 -10.27 -22.89
N HIS A 107 25.51 -10.23 -22.32
CA HIS A 107 25.71 -10.04 -20.89
C HIS A 107 25.24 -8.65 -20.45
N ASP A 108 25.63 -7.61 -21.19
CA ASP A 108 25.25 -6.23 -20.94
C ASP A 108 23.73 -6.03 -21.04
N ALA A 109 23.07 -6.62 -22.03
CA ALA A 109 21.62 -6.57 -22.16
C ALA A 109 20.91 -7.18 -20.93
N ARG A 110 21.43 -8.29 -20.40
CA ARG A 110 20.88 -8.94 -19.20
C ARG A 110 21.08 -8.09 -17.94
N ASP A 111 22.25 -7.49 -17.79
CA ASP A 111 22.56 -6.65 -16.63
C ASP A 111 21.77 -5.32 -16.69
N MET A 112 21.56 -4.77 -17.89
CA MET A 112 20.68 -3.64 -18.14
C MET A 112 19.23 -3.93 -17.73
N LEU A 113 18.68 -5.09 -18.11
CA LEU A 113 17.35 -5.54 -17.67
C LEU A 113 17.22 -5.53 -16.15
N ASP A 114 18.21 -6.12 -15.46
CA ASP A 114 18.22 -6.23 -14.01
C ASP A 114 18.26 -4.86 -13.34
N ALA A 115 19.15 -4.00 -13.82
CA ALA A 115 19.31 -2.65 -13.31
C ALA A 115 18.05 -1.80 -13.52
N GLN A 116 17.48 -1.80 -14.73
CA GLN A 116 16.31 -0.99 -15.07
C GLN A 116 15.06 -1.44 -14.32
N LEU A 117 14.72 -2.73 -14.32
CA LEU A 117 13.55 -3.23 -13.57
C LEU A 117 13.71 -2.97 -12.07
N SER A 118 14.90 -3.20 -11.51
CA SER A 118 15.16 -2.98 -10.09
C SER A 118 15.06 -1.50 -9.72
N GLN A 119 15.68 -0.61 -10.51
CA GLN A 119 15.79 0.80 -10.18
C GLN A 119 14.53 1.60 -10.49
N ASP A 120 13.92 1.38 -11.66
CA ASP A 120 12.87 2.25 -12.18
C ASP A 120 11.46 1.75 -11.82
N ILE A 121 11.34 0.48 -11.41
CA ILE A 121 10.03 -0.14 -11.15
C ILE A 121 9.95 -0.68 -9.71
N ILE A 122 10.85 -1.59 -9.34
CA ILE A 122 10.77 -2.27 -8.04
C ILE A 122 11.05 -1.30 -6.88
N LYS A 123 12.13 -0.49 -6.95
CA LYS A 123 12.47 0.47 -5.89
C LYS A 123 11.35 1.50 -5.61
N PRO A 124 10.71 2.12 -6.62
CA PRO A 124 9.57 3.00 -6.38
C PRO A 124 8.38 2.32 -5.71
N ILE A 125 8.05 1.09 -6.13
CA ILE A 125 6.99 0.29 -5.48
C ILE A 125 7.33 0.06 -4.00
N ASP A 126 8.57 -0.29 -3.69
CA ASP A 126 9.02 -0.51 -2.32
C ASP A 126 8.91 0.75 -1.47
N ARG A 127 9.33 1.91 -2.00
CA ARG A 127 9.18 3.20 -1.32
C ARG A 127 7.72 3.57 -1.05
N TRP A 128 6.82 3.29 -1.98
CA TRP A 128 5.39 3.51 -1.80
C TRP A 128 4.83 2.61 -0.68
N LEU A 129 5.20 1.33 -0.68
CA LEU A 129 4.80 0.37 0.36
C LEU A 129 5.34 0.75 1.74
N GLU A 130 6.59 1.19 1.84
CA GLU A 130 7.20 1.71 3.07
C GLU A 130 6.46 2.96 3.57
N SER A 131 6.13 3.87 2.66
CA SER A 131 5.36 5.09 2.99
C SER A 131 3.97 4.75 3.54
N LEU A 132 3.30 3.74 2.98
CA LEU A 132 2.04 3.23 3.53
C LEU A 132 2.22 2.68 4.96
N GLN A 133 3.31 1.96 5.27
CA GLN A 133 3.57 1.50 6.64
C GLN A 133 3.77 2.66 7.62
N VAL A 134 4.45 3.73 7.20
CA VAL A 134 4.59 4.95 8.00
C VAL A 134 3.20 5.54 8.29
N VAL A 135 2.33 5.62 7.30
CA VAL A 135 0.95 6.12 7.47
C VAL A 135 0.15 5.22 8.41
N LYS A 136 0.22 3.89 8.29
CA LYS A 136 -0.42 2.96 9.23
C LYS A 136 0.02 3.22 10.67
N SER A 137 1.32 3.46 10.89
CA SER A 137 1.84 3.78 12.22
C SER A 137 1.30 5.11 12.76
N ARG A 138 1.18 6.13 11.92
CA ARG A 138 0.61 7.44 12.28
C ARG A 138 -0.89 7.35 12.54
N MET A 139 -1.62 6.57 11.76
CA MET A 139 -3.05 6.34 11.95
C MET A 139 -3.36 5.71 13.31
N ARG A 140 -2.54 4.74 13.77
CA ARG A 140 -2.66 4.17 15.12
C ARG A 140 -2.45 5.23 16.21
N LYS A 141 -1.49 6.14 16.02
CA LYS A 141 -1.26 7.26 16.95
C LYS A 141 -2.43 8.25 16.95
N LEU A 142 -2.95 8.58 15.77
CA LEU A 142 -4.10 9.45 15.59
C LEU A 142 -5.35 8.89 16.30
N GLU A 143 -5.61 7.60 16.16
CA GLU A 143 -6.71 6.92 16.86
C GLU A 143 -6.51 6.98 18.39
N GLY A 144 -5.27 6.80 18.85
CA GLY A 144 -4.92 7.00 20.26
C GLY A 144 -5.17 8.42 20.77
N LEU A 145 -4.97 9.46 19.94
CA LEU A 145 -5.28 10.85 20.27
C LEU A 145 -6.78 11.14 20.22
N ARG A 146 -7.52 10.54 19.27
CA ARG A 146 -8.98 10.62 19.17
C ARG A 146 -9.64 10.17 20.45
N LEU A 147 -9.23 9.00 20.97
CA LEU A 147 -9.72 8.46 22.23
C LEU A 147 -9.37 9.35 23.43
N ASP A 148 -8.19 9.99 23.43
CA ASP A 148 -7.79 10.93 24.49
C ASP A 148 -8.65 12.22 24.47
N VAL A 149 -8.95 12.76 23.28
CA VAL A 149 -9.88 13.87 23.11
C VAL A 149 -11.26 13.49 23.66
N ASP A 150 -11.81 12.35 23.25
CA ASP A 150 -13.14 11.92 23.67
C ASP A 150 -13.21 11.65 25.18
N ALA A 151 -12.20 11.01 25.75
CA ALA A 151 -12.10 10.79 27.19
C ALA A 151 -12.05 12.13 27.96
N ARG A 152 -11.30 13.12 27.47
CA ARG A 152 -11.26 14.47 28.07
C ARG A 152 -12.60 15.19 27.92
N ARG A 153 -13.24 15.16 26.73
CA ARG A 153 -14.58 15.76 26.51
C ARG A 153 -15.59 15.21 27.52
N ARG A 154 -15.61 13.89 27.72
CA ARG A 154 -16.48 13.25 28.71
C ARG A 154 -16.15 13.65 30.15
N ARG A 155 -14.87 13.77 30.52
CA ARG A 155 -14.49 14.24 31.87
C ARG A 155 -14.94 15.67 32.12
N VAL A 156 -14.72 16.57 31.16
CA VAL A 156 -15.16 17.98 31.26
C VAL A 156 -16.67 18.05 31.36
N HIS A 157 -17.39 17.30 30.52
CA HIS A 157 -18.85 17.25 30.56
C HIS A 157 -19.38 16.73 31.91
N ARG A 158 -18.85 15.61 32.44
CA ARG A 158 -19.23 15.09 33.77
C ARG A 158 -18.95 16.08 34.90
N ARG A 159 -17.83 16.80 34.85
CA ARG A 159 -17.52 17.84 35.85
C ARG A 159 -18.50 19.01 35.76
N TYR A 160 -18.83 19.43 34.54
CA TYR A 160 -19.80 20.48 34.30
C TYR A 160 -21.20 20.09 34.80
N MET A 161 -21.69 18.89 34.48
CA MET A 161 -23.00 18.40 34.95
C MET A 161 -23.05 18.30 36.48
N ARG A 162 -22.01 17.72 37.13
CA ARG A 162 -21.93 17.67 38.60
C ARG A 162 -21.89 19.06 39.24
N ALA A 163 -21.25 20.03 38.59
CA ALA A 163 -21.20 21.38 39.11
C ALA A 163 -22.55 22.10 38.96
N LEU A 164 -23.27 21.89 37.86
CA LEU A 164 -24.64 22.36 37.69
C LEU A 164 -25.55 21.78 38.77
N GLU A 165 -25.53 20.45 38.98
CA GLU A 165 -26.30 19.77 40.03
C GLU A 165 -25.99 20.32 41.44
N ARG A 166 -24.71 20.61 41.73
CA ARG A 166 -24.30 21.23 43.01
C ARG A 166 -24.82 22.65 43.16
N MET A 167 -24.83 23.45 42.10
CA MET A 167 -25.37 24.81 42.12
C MET A 167 -26.89 24.79 42.30
N GLU A 168 -27.60 23.96 41.53
CA GLU A 168 -29.05 23.78 41.63
C GLU A 168 -29.46 23.31 43.05
N ARG A 169 -28.72 22.36 43.63
CA ARG A 169 -28.95 21.91 45.01
C ARG A 169 -28.69 23.01 46.04
N ARG A 170 -27.67 23.86 45.84
CA ARG A 170 -27.42 25.01 46.72
C ARG A 170 -28.50 26.07 46.61
N GLU A 171 -29.02 26.31 45.41
CA GLU A 171 -30.13 27.23 45.16
C GLU A 171 -31.43 26.72 45.80
N ALA A 172 -31.74 25.44 45.65
CA ALA A 172 -32.86 24.79 46.33
C ALA A 172 -32.75 24.90 47.86
N ASN A 173 -31.59 24.57 48.43
CA ASN A 173 -31.35 24.70 49.88
C ASN A 173 -31.46 26.16 50.37
N ARG A 174 -31.05 27.16 49.56
CA ARG A 174 -31.20 28.58 49.88
C ARG A 174 -32.68 29.01 49.89
N ALA A 175 -33.47 28.50 48.94
CA ALA A 175 -34.90 28.75 48.89
C ALA A 175 -35.65 28.15 50.09
N GLU A 176 -35.27 26.96 50.56
CA GLU A 176 -35.88 26.29 51.73
C GLU A 176 -35.39 26.85 53.08
N GLY A 177 -34.09 27.12 53.21
CA GLY A 177 -33.45 27.58 54.44
C GLY A 177 -33.90 28.96 54.93
N GLY A 178 -34.50 29.78 54.06
CA GLY A 178 -35.06 31.09 54.41
C GLY A 178 -36.34 31.03 55.26
N ARG A 179 -36.99 29.86 55.41
CA ARG A 179 -38.31 29.75 56.08
C ARG A 179 -38.33 28.96 57.40
N GLY A 180 -37.23 28.28 57.78
CA GLY A 180 -37.29 27.26 58.84
C GLY A 180 -36.50 27.51 60.14
N ARG A 181 -35.62 28.53 60.22
CA ARG A 181 -34.61 28.59 61.31
C ARG A 181 -35.06 29.21 62.64
N HIS A 182 -36.37 29.35 62.88
CA HIS A 182 -36.89 30.01 64.09
C HIS A 182 -37.62 29.14 65.10
N ARG A 183 -37.61 27.79 64.99
CA ARG A 183 -38.35 26.98 65.97
C ARG A 183 -37.76 25.60 66.26
N ARG A 184 -36.59 25.56 66.89
CA ARG A 184 -36.25 24.50 67.88
C ARG A 184 -34.90 24.78 68.54
N SER A 185 -34.96 25.65 69.55
CA SER A 185 -34.09 25.56 70.70
C SER A 185 -34.45 24.30 71.51
N ARG A 186 -33.40 23.68 72.09
CA ARG A 186 -33.41 22.67 73.17
C ARG A 186 -33.92 21.25 72.84
N SER A 187 -32.98 20.33 72.72
CA SER A 187 -33.00 19.08 73.47
C SER A 187 -31.57 18.56 73.62
N VAL A 188 -31.07 18.68 74.85
CA VAL A 188 -29.81 18.07 75.34
C VAL A 188 -30.11 16.59 75.65
N GLY A 189 -29.20 15.70 75.24
CA GLY A 189 -29.21 14.27 75.53
C GLY A 189 -28.60 13.55 74.33
N GLY A 190 -27.35 13.08 74.36
CA GLY A 190 -26.78 12.20 75.38
C GLY A 190 -26.95 10.78 74.87
N GLY A 191 -25.88 10.16 74.36
CA GLY A 191 -25.92 8.80 73.83
C GLY A 191 -24.69 8.47 72.99
N ASP A 192 -23.68 7.94 73.66
CA ASP A 192 -22.60 7.15 73.09
C ASP A 192 -23.13 6.06 72.16
N ALA A 193 -22.47 5.87 71.01
CA ALA A 193 -22.38 4.58 70.33
C ALA A 193 -21.25 4.61 69.31
N GLU A 194 -20.19 3.88 69.65
CA GLU A 194 -19.18 3.36 68.75
C GLU A 194 -19.83 2.63 67.56
N ASP A 195 -19.18 2.65 66.38
CA ASP A 195 -18.52 1.46 65.83
C ASP A 195 -18.46 1.43 64.28
N THR A 196 -17.36 0.88 63.79
CA THR A 196 -17.11 0.28 62.45
C THR A 196 -16.97 1.15 61.19
N SER A 197 -15.70 1.44 60.93
CA SER A 197 -15.00 1.33 59.64
C SER A 197 -15.73 0.68 58.44
N SER A 198 -15.71 1.38 57.31
CA SER A 198 -15.48 0.75 56.00
C SER A 198 -14.79 1.74 55.05
N THR A 199 -13.47 1.66 55.07
CA THR A 199 -12.53 2.22 54.10
C THR A 199 -12.80 1.66 52.70
N SER A 200 -13.48 2.43 51.85
CA SER A 200 -13.39 2.24 50.40
C SER A 200 -12.40 3.26 49.82
N SER A 201 -11.14 2.82 49.77
CA SER A 201 -10.03 3.45 49.04
C SER A 201 -10.39 3.59 47.55
N SER A 202 -10.94 4.74 47.19
CA SER A 202 -11.15 5.17 45.82
C SER A 202 -10.02 6.13 45.48
N SER A 203 -8.93 5.59 44.92
CA SER A 203 -7.81 6.33 44.33
C SER A 203 -8.32 7.33 43.28
N ALA A 204 -8.56 8.55 43.74
CA ALA A 204 -8.78 9.76 42.96
C ALA A 204 -7.75 10.78 43.46
N GLU A 205 -6.48 10.53 43.12
CA GLU A 205 -5.41 11.51 43.27
C GLU A 205 -5.60 12.65 42.25
N GLU A 206 -6.55 13.53 42.52
CA GLU A 206 -6.51 14.94 42.16
C GLU A 206 -7.14 15.64 43.35
N GLU A 207 -6.27 16.13 44.24
CA GLU A 207 -6.56 16.88 45.46
C GLU A 207 -7.78 17.79 45.30
N ASP A 208 -8.93 17.32 45.79
CA ASP A 208 -10.02 18.19 46.17
C ASP A 208 -9.50 19.02 47.36
N TYR A 209 -9.00 20.21 47.06
CA TYR A 209 -8.58 21.22 48.03
C TYR A 209 -9.82 21.77 48.76
N GLU A 210 -10.48 20.93 49.55
CA GLU A 210 -11.69 21.26 50.29
C GLU A 210 -11.30 21.85 51.66
N LEU A 211 -10.82 23.10 51.64
CA LEU A 211 -10.52 23.88 52.85
C LEU A 211 -11.84 24.25 53.57
N SER A 212 -12.23 23.41 54.52
CA SER A 212 -13.36 23.65 55.43
C SER A 212 -12.98 24.66 56.52
N TYR A 213 -13.24 25.95 56.29
CA TYR A 213 -13.24 26.97 57.35
C TYR A 213 -14.64 27.10 57.96
N GLY A 214 -14.77 27.20 59.28
CA GLY A 214 -16.05 27.46 59.97
C GLY A 214 -16.20 28.95 60.29
N GLY A 215 -17.33 29.58 59.95
CA GLY A 215 -17.54 30.99 60.25
C GLY A 215 -18.89 31.57 59.81
N ALA A 216 -19.32 32.57 60.58
CA ALA A 216 -20.63 33.22 60.73
C ALA A 216 -21.48 33.50 59.47
N ALA A 217 -22.80 33.63 59.65
CA ALA A 217 -23.88 33.76 58.65
C ALA A 217 -23.77 34.90 57.60
N GLY A 218 -22.72 35.74 57.64
CA GLY A 218 -22.37 36.70 56.59
C GLY A 218 -21.23 36.22 55.68
N GLU A 219 -20.44 35.23 56.10
CA GLU A 219 -19.37 34.61 55.30
C GLU A 219 -19.92 33.67 54.24
N ASP A 220 -21.14 33.17 54.40
CA ASP A 220 -21.74 32.19 53.49
C ASP A 220 -21.92 32.74 52.06
N ASP A 221 -22.29 34.01 51.91
CA ASP A 221 -22.42 34.64 50.59
C ASP A 221 -21.06 34.88 49.93
N LEU A 222 -20.04 35.30 50.68
CA LEU A 222 -18.67 35.46 50.17
C LEU A 222 -18.05 34.11 49.78
N ARG A 223 -18.32 33.04 50.53
CA ARG A 223 -17.92 31.67 50.19
C ARG A 223 -18.60 31.17 48.93
N ALA A 224 -19.88 31.48 48.75
CA ALA A 224 -20.61 31.14 47.54
C ALA A 224 -20.02 31.85 46.31
N ILE A 225 -19.65 33.13 46.43
CA ILE A 225 -18.97 33.90 45.37
C ILE A 225 -17.61 33.28 45.05
N ARG A 226 -16.77 33.03 46.06
CA ARG A 226 -15.45 32.41 45.86
C ARG A 226 -15.55 31.02 45.22
N GLY A 227 -16.51 30.21 45.66
CA GLY A 227 -16.74 28.89 45.06
C GLY A 227 -17.19 28.96 43.60
N LYS A 228 -17.94 29.98 43.20
CA LYS A 228 -18.28 30.25 41.79
C LYS A 228 -17.03 30.66 41.00
N GLU A 229 -16.20 31.54 41.54
CA GLU A 229 -14.94 31.97 40.91
C GLU A 229 -13.97 30.80 40.72
N ASP A 230 -13.81 29.95 41.73
CA ASP A 230 -12.94 28.77 41.66
C ASP A 230 -13.48 27.74 40.66
N PHE A 231 -14.80 27.58 40.57
CA PHE A 231 -15.42 26.77 39.52
C PHE A 231 -15.17 27.34 38.11
N VAL A 232 -15.29 28.66 37.93
CA VAL A 232 -14.99 29.32 36.66
C VAL A 232 -13.52 29.13 36.29
N ARG A 233 -12.59 29.30 37.24
CA ARG A 233 -11.15 29.07 37.00
C ARG A 233 -10.86 27.62 36.65
N SER A 234 -11.43 26.68 37.39
CA SER A 234 -11.28 25.24 37.15
C SER A 234 -11.85 24.84 35.79
N SER A 235 -13.06 25.28 35.44
CA SER A 235 -13.67 25.00 34.14
C SER A 235 -12.86 25.57 32.97
N LEU A 236 -12.35 26.82 33.09
CA LEU A 236 -11.46 27.43 32.10
C LEU A 236 -10.15 26.64 31.94
N TYR A 237 -9.55 26.17 33.05
CA TYR A 237 -8.36 25.34 33.01
C TYR A 237 -8.60 24.03 32.23
N TYR A 238 -9.68 23.31 32.53
CA TYR A 238 -10.02 22.08 31.82
C TYR A 238 -10.39 22.33 30.35
N GLN A 239 -11.04 23.45 30.05
CA GLN A 239 -11.36 23.85 28.69
C GLN A 239 -10.09 24.14 27.87
N ARG A 240 -9.11 24.86 28.43
CA ARG A 240 -7.79 25.08 27.79
C ARG A 240 -7.06 23.77 27.56
N LYS A 241 -7.07 22.87 28.55
CA LYS A 241 -6.44 21.54 28.47
C LYS A 241 -7.13 20.62 27.45
N LEU A 242 -8.44 20.78 27.25
CA LEU A 242 -9.18 20.11 26.18
C LEU A 242 -8.81 20.69 24.81
N ALA A 243 -8.83 22.03 24.68
CA ALA A 243 -8.51 22.74 23.45
C ALA A 243 -7.10 22.41 22.95
N ALA A 244 -6.11 22.31 23.86
CA ALA A 244 -4.75 21.92 23.51
C ALA A 244 -4.69 20.53 22.86
N VAL A 245 -5.39 19.53 23.42
CA VAL A 245 -5.40 18.17 22.84
C VAL A 245 -6.20 18.11 21.55
N GLN A 246 -7.29 18.88 21.43
CA GLN A 246 -8.02 19.00 20.19
C GLN A 246 -7.17 19.61 19.07
N ALA A 247 -6.35 20.61 19.38
CA ALA A 247 -5.41 21.19 18.43
C ALA A 247 -4.38 20.16 17.97
N THR A 248 -3.74 19.44 18.90
CA THR A 248 -2.79 18.36 18.56
C THR A 248 -3.44 17.25 17.73
N TYR A 249 -4.68 16.87 18.04
CA TYR A 249 -5.42 15.87 17.25
C TYR A 249 -5.63 16.35 15.81
N ARG A 250 -6.12 17.59 15.61
CA ARG A 250 -6.38 18.15 14.27
C ARG A 250 -5.11 18.26 13.43
N GLU A 251 -4.01 18.70 14.03
CA GLU A 251 -2.71 18.78 13.36
C GLU A 251 -2.26 17.39 12.89
N GLN A 252 -2.36 16.37 13.74
CA GLN A 252 -2.00 15.00 13.36
C GLN A 252 -2.98 14.40 12.32
N GLU A 253 -4.26 14.76 12.40
CA GLU A 253 -5.28 14.34 11.43
C GLU A 253 -4.99 14.90 10.04
N GLU A 254 -4.65 16.18 9.96
CA GLU A 254 -4.27 16.86 8.71
C GLU A 254 -3.00 16.26 8.11
N LEU A 255 -1.96 16.02 8.92
CA LEU A 255 -0.73 15.37 8.46
C LEU A 255 -0.97 13.94 7.93
N VAL A 256 -1.81 13.14 8.59
CA VAL A 256 -2.18 11.80 8.10
C VAL A 256 -2.96 11.91 6.80
N TRP A 257 -3.89 12.86 6.73
CA TRP A 257 -4.69 13.09 5.54
C TRP A 257 -3.83 13.50 4.33
N GLU A 258 -2.92 14.46 4.49
CA GLU A 258 -2.01 14.92 3.43
C GLU A 258 -1.16 13.78 2.89
N HIS A 259 -0.63 12.94 3.79
CA HIS A 259 0.17 11.78 3.42
C HIS A 259 -0.65 10.73 2.65
N LEU A 260 -1.87 10.42 3.12
CA LEU A 260 -2.78 9.51 2.42
C LEU A 260 -3.17 10.06 1.03
N ALA A 261 -3.47 11.35 0.95
CA ALA A 261 -3.79 12.00 -0.31
C ALA A 261 -2.62 11.96 -1.30
N GLY A 262 -1.38 12.12 -0.82
CA GLY A 262 -0.17 11.91 -1.60
C GLY A 262 -0.08 10.48 -2.15
N LEU A 263 -0.24 9.47 -1.29
CA LEU A 263 -0.19 8.05 -1.69
C LEU A 263 -1.24 7.68 -2.73
N VAL A 264 -2.45 8.24 -2.63
CA VAL A 264 -3.54 7.99 -3.59
C VAL A 264 -3.24 8.64 -4.95
N ARG A 265 -2.66 9.83 -5.00
CA ARG A 265 -2.22 10.44 -6.27
C ARG A 265 -1.09 9.64 -6.92
N ASP A 266 -0.18 9.16 -6.09
CA ASP A 266 0.94 8.32 -6.48
C ASP A 266 0.49 6.96 -7.04
N ALA A 267 -0.60 6.39 -6.52
CA ALA A 267 -1.19 5.15 -7.01
C ALA A 267 -1.62 5.21 -8.49
N ALA A 268 -1.99 6.40 -8.99
CA ALA A 268 -2.36 6.60 -10.40
C ALA A 268 -1.22 6.24 -11.37
N TRP A 269 0.03 6.23 -10.90
CA TRP A 269 1.21 5.89 -11.70
C TRP A 269 1.42 4.38 -11.90
N LEU A 270 0.62 3.50 -11.29
CA LEU A 270 0.75 2.05 -11.47
C LEU A 270 0.69 1.63 -12.94
N LYS A 271 -0.18 2.25 -13.73
CA LYS A 271 -0.28 1.99 -15.17
C LYS A 271 1.05 2.30 -15.89
N ALA A 272 1.77 3.33 -15.47
CA ALA A 272 3.08 3.68 -16.03
C ALA A 272 4.14 2.64 -15.66
N PHE A 273 4.14 2.09 -14.44
CA PHE A 273 5.06 1.02 -14.05
C PHE A 273 4.84 -0.27 -14.85
N VAL A 274 3.57 -0.62 -15.15
CA VAL A 274 3.25 -1.76 -16.01
C VAL A 274 3.79 -1.54 -17.43
N ALA A 275 3.52 -0.38 -18.01
CA ALA A 275 4.03 -0.02 -19.34
C ALA A 275 5.57 -0.01 -19.36
N GLY A 276 6.21 0.57 -18.35
CA GLY A 276 7.66 0.59 -18.19
C GLY A 276 8.26 -0.82 -18.14
N THR A 277 7.62 -1.75 -17.43
CA THR A 277 8.08 -3.16 -17.37
C THR A 277 8.12 -3.78 -18.76
N LEU A 278 7.05 -3.59 -19.53
CA LEU A 278 6.93 -4.14 -20.89
C LEU A 278 7.95 -3.51 -21.84
N LEU A 279 8.16 -2.20 -21.74
CA LEU A 279 9.14 -1.48 -22.55
C LEU A 279 10.58 -1.91 -22.23
N THR A 280 10.96 -1.97 -20.96
CA THR A 280 12.28 -2.46 -20.53
C THR A 280 12.55 -3.87 -21.03
N VAL A 281 11.56 -4.76 -20.97
CA VAL A 281 11.69 -6.14 -21.47
C VAL A 281 11.84 -6.17 -22.98
N LYS A 282 11.04 -5.37 -23.70
CA LYS A 282 11.16 -5.23 -25.15
C LYS A 282 12.56 -4.76 -25.54
N ASP A 283 13.05 -3.69 -24.92
CA ASP A 283 14.36 -3.11 -25.25
C ASP A 283 15.50 -4.10 -24.97
N THR A 284 15.38 -4.88 -23.89
CA THR A 284 16.32 -5.98 -23.58
C THR A 284 16.31 -7.07 -24.65
N LEU A 285 15.12 -7.51 -25.07
CA LEU A 285 14.98 -8.53 -26.11
C LEU A 285 15.52 -8.04 -27.46
N GLN A 286 15.31 -6.76 -27.78
CA GLN A 286 15.87 -6.13 -28.97
C GLN A 286 17.40 -6.05 -28.90
N ALA A 287 17.97 -5.61 -27.79
CA ALA A 287 19.42 -5.59 -27.58
C ALA A 287 20.02 -7.01 -27.69
N SER A 288 19.32 -8.01 -27.15
CA SER A 288 19.73 -9.41 -27.26
C SER A 288 19.68 -9.91 -28.71
N ALA A 289 18.67 -9.50 -29.49
CA ALA A 289 18.58 -9.83 -30.90
C ALA A 289 19.71 -9.19 -31.73
N VAL A 290 20.11 -7.95 -31.42
CA VAL A 290 21.29 -7.31 -32.03
C VAL A 290 22.57 -8.08 -31.69
N ALA A 291 22.74 -8.49 -30.43
CA ALA A 291 23.91 -9.22 -29.97
C ALA A 291 24.05 -10.61 -30.62
N LEU A 292 22.94 -11.23 -31.04
CA LEU A 292 22.96 -12.49 -31.81
C LEU A 292 23.52 -12.32 -33.24
N GLY A 293 23.61 -11.09 -33.74
CA GLY A 293 24.19 -10.80 -35.05
C GLY A 293 23.37 -11.34 -36.22
N HIS A 294 24.05 -11.55 -37.35
CA HIS A 294 23.41 -12.00 -38.58
C HIS A 294 23.06 -13.49 -38.51
N CYS A 295 21.84 -13.83 -38.91
CA CYS A 295 21.37 -15.21 -38.93
C CYS A 295 21.74 -15.90 -40.26
N LYS A 296 22.13 -17.18 -40.19
CA LYS A 296 22.43 -17.99 -41.38
C LYS A 296 21.22 -18.32 -42.24
N LEU A 297 20.03 -18.26 -41.62
CA LEU A 297 18.76 -18.51 -42.29
C LEU A 297 17.83 -17.33 -42.07
N PRO A 298 16.95 -17.07 -43.05
CA PRO A 298 15.87 -16.11 -42.87
C PRO A 298 15.00 -16.48 -41.67
N LEU A 299 14.49 -15.46 -40.97
CA LEU A 299 13.62 -15.68 -39.82
C LEU A 299 12.30 -16.33 -40.28
N PRO A 300 11.89 -17.47 -39.70
CA PRO A 300 10.78 -18.30 -40.23
C PRO A 300 9.41 -17.61 -40.19
N ALA A 301 9.22 -16.60 -39.32
CA ALA A 301 7.95 -15.88 -39.18
C ALA A 301 7.88 -14.56 -39.96
N PHE A 302 8.92 -14.20 -40.72
CA PHE A 302 9.00 -12.90 -41.38
C PHE A 302 9.27 -12.99 -42.89
N PRO A 303 8.30 -13.50 -43.68
CA PRO A 303 8.47 -13.76 -45.12
C PRO A 303 8.86 -12.53 -45.93
N ARG A 304 8.41 -11.35 -45.48
CA ARG A 304 8.71 -10.04 -46.08
C ARG A 304 10.20 -9.69 -46.11
N PHE A 305 11.01 -10.26 -45.22
CA PHE A 305 12.46 -10.11 -45.23
C PHE A 305 13.17 -11.24 -45.99
N ASN A 306 12.40 -12.20 -46.53
CA ASN A 306 12.89 -13.39 -47.22
C ASN A 306 12.63 -13.32 -48.74
N ALA A 307 12.04 -12.22 -49.22
CA ALA A 307 11.66 -12.06 -50.63
C ALA A 307 12.90 -11.88 -51.50
N GLY A 308 13.46 -12.99 -51.99
CA GLY A 308 14.55 -13.02 -52.98
C GLY A 308 15.89 -13.54 -52.48
N GLY A 309 16.01 -13.92 -51.20
CA GLY A 309 17.23 -14.57 -50.68
C GLY A 309 17.30 -16.03 -51.10
N GLU A 310 18.30 -16.42 -51.89
CA GLU A 310 18.62 -17.83 -52.13
C GLU A 310 18.90 -18.55 -50.79
N TYR A 311 18.67 -19.86 -50.75
CA TYR A 311 18.91 -20.67 -49.55
C TYR A 311 20.39 -20.56 -49.13
N GLY A 312 20.67 -19.85 -48.04
CA GLY A 312 22.02 -19.51 -47.60
C GLY A 312 22.37 -18.02 -47.63
N ALA A 313 21.47 -17.14 -48.11
CA ALA A 313 21.59 -15.71 -47.94
C ALA A 313 21.60 -15.34 -46.45
N ILE A 314 22.61 -14.57 -46.03
CA ILE A 314 22.75 -14.09 -44.66
C ILE A 314 21.57 -13.18 -44.34
N GLY A 315 20.75 -13.57 -43.36
CA GLY A 315 19.64 -12.76 -42.88
C GLY A 315 20.12 -11.74 -41.87
N ASP A 316 20.02 -10.45 -42.22
CA ASP A 316 20.24 -9.35 -41.28
C ASP A 316 18.95 -9.09 -40.48
N PRO A 317 18.94 -9.24 -39.14
CA PRO A 317 17.78 -8.91 -38.32
C PRO A 317 17.62 -7.39 -38.08
N ALA A 318 18.62 -6.56 -38.35
CA ALA A 318 18.60 -5.11 -38.08
C ALA A 318 17.35 -4.38 -38.62
N PRO A 319 16.87 -4.60 -39.86
CA PRO A 319 15.68 -3.92 -40.34
C PRO A 319 14.40 -4.36 -39.60
N LEU A 320 14.30 -5.62 -39.13
CA LEU A 320 13.19 -6.06 -38.28
C LEU A 320 13.20 -5.35 -36.93
N ILE A 321 14.40 -5.16 -36.37
CA ILE A 321 14.59 -4.46 -35.10
C ILE A 321 14.23 -2.97 -35.27
N ALA A 322 14.49 -2.37 -36.44
CA ALA A 322 14.13 -1.00 -36.80
C ALA A 322 12.63 -0.80 -37.10
N ASP A 323 11.96 -1.83 -37.60
CA ASP A 323 10.53 -1.83 -37.97
C ASP A 323 9.60 -1.97 -36.75
N VAL A 324 10.02 -1.43 -35.59
CA VAL A 324 9.09 -1.19 -34.47
C VAL A 324 7.98 -0.29 -35.02
N PRO A 325 6.70 -0.73 -34.96
CA PRO A 325 5.59 -0.03 -35.58
C PRO A 325 5.60 1.46 -35.21
N ASP A 326 5.52 2.33 -36.20
CA ASP A 326 5.46 3.78 -35.97
C ASP A 326 4.28 4.20 -35.11
N SER A 327 3.25 3.35 -34.98
CA SER A 327 2.15 3.49 -34.02
C SER A 327 2.59 3.48 -32.54
N ILE A 328 3.70 2.80 -32.22
CA ILE A 328 4.32 2.87 -30.89
C ILE A 328 5.17 4.14 -30.76
N LYS A 329 5.80 4.58 -31.85
CA LYS A 329 6.60 5.81 -31.90
C LYS A 329 5.76 7.10 -31.90
N THR A 330 4.48 7.02 -32.29
CA THR A 330 3.52 8.14 -32.29
C THR A 330 2.63 8.19 -31.05
N ALA A 331 2.41 7.05 -30.37
CA ALA A 331 1.72 7.01 -29.08
C ALA A 331 2.62 7.45 -27.91
N ALA A 332 3.93 7.25 -28.02
CA ALA A 332 4.90 8.09 -27.32
C ALA A 332 4.93 9.44 -28.06
N GLY A 333 4.71 10.56 -27.37
CA GLY A 333 4.85 11.89 -27.99
C GLY A 333 6.23 12.08 -28.63
N PRO A 334 6.49 13.20 -29.33
CA PRO A 334 7.69 13.42 -30.14
C PRO A 334 8.97 13.38 -29.29
N VAL A 335 9.46 12.18 -29.02
CA VAL A 335 10.69 11.91 -28.29
C VAL A 335 11.35 10.73 -28.99
N ALA A 336 12.55 11.00 -29.50
CA ALA A 336 13.24 10.22 -30.52
C ALA A 336 13.36 8.72 -30.19
N SER A 337 13.15 7.87 -31.20
CA SER A 337 13.24 6.42 -31.07
C SER A 337 14.70 5.97 -30.78
N PRO A 338 14.93 5.09 -29.79
CA PRO A 338 16.26 4.73 -29.28
C PRO A 338 17.13 3.93 -30.27
N LEU A 339 16.56 3.42 -31.37
CA LEU A 339 17.28 2.63 -32.37
C LEU A 339 17.94 3.46 -33.48
N ALA A 340 17.52 4.71 -33.68
CA ALA A 340 18.14 5.60 -34.68
C ALA A 340 19.57 6.03 -34.29
N LEU A 341 20.00 5.75 -33.04
CA LEU A 341 21.27 6.17 -32.47
C LEU A 341 22.38 5.11 -32.53
N MET A 342 22.05 3.83 -32.76
CA MET A 342 23.07 2.77 -32.89
C MET A 342 23.81 2.83 -34.24
N ALA A 343 23.23 3.50 -35.24
CA ALA A 343 23.86 3.71 -36.55
C ALA A 343 24.64 5.04 -36.66
N GLY A 344 24.64 5.89 -35.63
CA GLY A 344 25.32 7.18 -35.64
C GLY A 344 25.79 7.57 -34.24
N GLY A 345 27.11 7.51 -34.03
CA GLY A 345 27.74 7.78 -32.73
C GLY A 345 27.29 9.11 -32.11
N GLY A 346 26.66 9.04 -30.93
CA GLY A 346 26.26 10.22 -30.16
C GLY A 346 25.39 9.86 -28.95
N GLY A 347 26.01 9.42 -27.85
CA GLY A 347 25.35 8.86 -26.65
C GLY A 347 24.55 9.83 -25.76
N ALA A 348 23.96 10.91 -26.28
CA ALA A 348 23.32 11.94 -25.45
C ALA A 348 21.77 11.90 -25.42
N ILE A 349 21.10 11.16 -26.32
CA ILE A 349 19.64 11.33 -26.53
C ILE A 349 18.79 10.23 -25.86
N GLN A 350 19.38 9.06 -25.56
CA GLN A 350 18.65 7.97 -24.87
C GLN A 350 18.25 8.32 -23.42
N SER A 351 18.87 9.31 -22.78
CA SER A 351 18.48 9.76 -21.44
C SER A 351 17.08 10.36 -21.40
N ASP A 352 16.58 10.94 -22.50
CA ASP A 352 15.43 11.84 -22.44
C ASP A 352 14.07 11.15 -22.55
N VAL A 353 13.92 10.07 -23.34
CA VAL A 353 12.65 9.30 -23.39
C VAL A 353 12.48 8.49 -22.12
N ALA A 354 13.54 7.81 -21.69
CA ALA A 354 13.58 7.13 -20.41
C ALA A 354 13.43 8.14 -19.26
N ALA A 355 13.92 9.38 -19.37
CA ALA A 355 13.64 10.43 -18.37
C ALA A 355 12.20 10.96 -18.43
N ALA A 356 11.56 11.00 -19.60
CA ALA A 356 10.18 11.45 -19.77
C ALA A 356 9.15 10.41 -19.30
N LEU A 357 9.45 9.12 -19.48
CA LEU A 357 8.67 8.00 -18.96
C LEU A 357 9.14 7.51 -17.60
N ARG A 358 10.28 7.99 -17.10
CA ARG A 358 10.68 7.76 -15.71
C ARG A 358 9.53 8.28 -14.86
N PRO A 359 8.88 7.40 -14.08
CA PRO A 359 7.84 7.84 -13.17
C PRO A 359 8.47 8.97 -12.36
N LYS A 360 7.87 10.17 -12.42
CA LYS A 360 8.31 11.33 -11.65
C LYS A 360 8.62 10.78 -10.27
N ARG A 361 9.88 10.91 -9.84
CA ARG A 361 10.39 10.32 -8.59
C ARG A 361 9.25 10.42 -7.59
N MET A 362 8.71 9.27 -7.16
CA MET A 362 7.68 9.22 -6.13
C MET A 362 8.34 9.72 -4.86
N THR A 363 8.48 11.04 -4.76
CA THR A 363 8.81 11.71 -3.53
C THR A 363 7.48 11.76 -2.83
N ALA A 364 7.20 10.73 -2.03
CA ALA A 364 6.34 10.85 -0.86
C ALA A 364 6.99 11.81 0.17
N GLN A 365 7.65 12.88 -0.31
CA GLN A 365 7.98 14.01 0.51
C GLN A 365 6.64 14.62 0.89
N PRO A 366 6.39 14.87 2.19
CA PRO A 366 5.30 15.74 2.56
C PRO A 366 5.43 16.98 1.69
N LEU A 367 4.33 17.40 1.05
CA LEU A 367 4.33 18.71 0.39
C LEU A 367 4.96 19.67 1.38
N GLN A 368 6.03 20.34 0.98
CA GLN A 368 6.64 21.35 1.83
C GLN A 368 5.59 22.45 1.94
N THR A 369 4.73 22.38 2.95
CA THR A 369 3.64 23.34 3.23
C THR A 369 4.18 24.62 3.84
N SER A 370 5.47 24.90 3.69
CA SER A 370 5.96 26.27 3.76
C SER A 370 5.17 27.05 2.71
N ALA A 371 4.18 27.79 3.20
CA ALA A 371 3.34 28.67 2.43
C ALA A 371 4.23 29.73 1.77
N ASP A 372 4.76 29.40 0.61
CA ASP A 372 5.23 30.39 -0.34
C ASP A 372 3.97 31.12 -0.84
N ASN A 373 3.70 32.28 -0.22
CA ASN A 373 2.63 33.22 -0.55
C ASN A 373 2.71 33.79 -1.98
N THR A 374 3.50 33.18 -2.86
CA THR A 374 3.77 33.60 -4.23
C THR A 374 3.15 32.67 -5.28
N THR A 375 2.53 31.55 -4.88
CA THR A 375 1.75 30.74 -5.81
C THR A 375 0.39 31.40 -6.11
N PRO A 376 0.04 31.60 -7.38
CA PRO A 376 -1.25 32.21 -7.74
C PRO A 376 -2.38 31.33 -7.22
N ARG A 377 -3.31 31.95 -6.48
CA ARG A 377 -4.54 31.31 -6.00
C ARG A 377 -5.21 30.62 -7.18
N TYR A 378 -5.43 29.31 -7.07
CA TYR A 378 -6.27 28.58 -8.00
C TYR A 378 -7.60 29.30 -8.14
N ASP A 379 -8.02 29.54 -9.38
CA ASP A 379 -9.35 30.05 -9.68
C ASP A 379 -10.41 29.17 -9.00
N PRO A 380 -11.51 29.77 -8.50
CA PRO A 380 -12.56 29.04 -7.82
C PRO A 380 -13.09 27.92 -8.74
N VAL A 381 -13.03 26.69 -8.25
CA VAL A 381 -13.60 25.52 -8.91
C VAL A 381 -15.07 25.83 -9.22
N PRO A 382 -15.49 25.79 -10.50
CA PRO A 382 -16.86 26.14 -10.87
C PRO A 382 -17.85 25.19 -10.16
N PRO A 383 -19.03 25.68 -9.76
CA PRO A 383 -20.02 24.87 -9.07
C PRO A 383 -20.45 23.71 -9.97
N VAL A 384 -20.42 22.49 -9.41
CA VAL A 384 -20.91 21.29 -10.08
C VAL A 384 -22.41 21.46 -10.32
N ILE A 385 -22.80 21.59 -11.59
CA ILE A 385 -24.19 21.69 -12.01
C ILE A 385 -24.84 20.31 -11.81
N ARG A 386 -25.93 20.26 -11.04
CA ARG A 386 -26.77 19.05 -10.90
C ARG A 386 -27.18 18.57 -12.30
N GLY A 387 -26.82 17.34 -12.65
CA GLY A 387 -27.23 16.69 -13.90
C GLY A 387 -26.11 16.23 -14.83
N GLN A 388 -24.84 16.26 -14.44
CA GLN A 388 -23.79 15.60 -15.24
C GLN A 388 -23.90 14.07 -15.17
N PRO A 389 -23.70 13.38 -16.31
CA PRO A 389 -23.83 11.93 -16.40
C PRO A 389 -22.71 11.24 -15.62
N GLY A 390 -23.06 10.44 -14.61
CA GLY A 390 -22.10 9.67 -13.80
C GLY A 390 -22.42 9.58 -12.31
N ILE A 391 -23.45 10.26 -11.82
CA ILE A 391 -23.93 10.10 -10.43
C ILE A 391 -25.06 9.06 -10.44
N PRO A 392 -24.91 7.90 -9.75
CA PRO A 392 -25.96 6.90 -9.64
C PRO A 392 -27.19 7.51 -8.96
N LEU A 393 -28.37 7.28 -9.56
CA LEU A 393 -29.65 7.89 -9.15
C LEU A 393 -30.20 7.40 -7.81
N ASP A 394 -29.56 6.39 -7.19
CA ASP A 394 -30.11 5.66 -6.04
C ASP A 394 -29.85 6.30 -4.66
N GLU A 395 -29.16 7.45 -4.59
CA GLU A 395 -28.88 8.15 -3.31
C GLU A 395 -29.76 9.38 -3.04
N LEU A 396 -30.85 9.59 -3.80
CA LEU A 396 -31.78 10.69 -3.59
C LEU A 396 -33.17 10.22 -3.16
N THR A 397 -33.31 9.80 -1.90
CA THR A 397 -34.61 9.82 -1.20
C THR A 397 -34.55 10.76 0.00
N PRO A 398 -35.27 11.89 0.00
CA PRO A 398 -35.52 12.64 1.21
C PRO A 398 -36.56 11.90 2.06
N ALA A 399 -36.17 11.52 3.27
CA ALA A 399 -37.09 11.09 4.30
C ALA A 399 -37.98 12.27 4.71
N GLY A 400 -39.30 12.08 4.65
CA GLY A 400 -40.25 12.88 5.42
C GLY A 400 -41.47 13.38 4.65
N ILE A 401 -42.43 12.50 4.35
CA ILE A 401 -43.86 12.84 4.40
C ILE A 401 -44.59 11.62 4.99
N GLU A 402 -45.19 11.83 6.16
CA GLU A 402 -46.12 10.92 6.82
C GLU A 402 -47.44 10.85 6.04
N GLY A 403 -48.06 9.66 6.00
CA GLY A 403 -49.52 9.57 5.95
C GLY A 403 -50.11 8.61 4.92
N SER A 404 -50.89 7.66 5.46
CA SER A 404 -52.04 6.99 4.84
C SER A 404 -51.84 5.64 4.15
N LEU A 405 -52.08 4.59 4.94
CA LEU A 405 -53.01 3.47 4.69
C LEU A 405 -53.30 3.12 3.22
N THR A 406 -52.96 1.89 2.82
CA THR A 406 -53.96 0.86 2.42
C THR A 406 -53.30 -0.50 2.19
N SER A 407 -54.12 -1.51 2.43
CA SER A 407 -53.86 -2.95 2.53
C SER A 407 -53.87 -3.69 1.19
N GLY A 408 -53.18 -4.84 1.16
CA GLY A 408 -53.34 -5.93 0.19
C GLY A 408 -51.98 -6.41 -0.31
N GLY A 409 -51.56 -7.68 -0.22
CA GLY A 409 -52.29 -8.94 -0.22
C GLY A 409 -51.96 -9.71 -1.52
N GLY A 410 -51.25 -10.84 -1.42
CA GLY A 410 -50.98 -11.80 -2.52
C GLY A 410 -49.48 -12.00 -2.78
N ALA A 411 -48.82 -13.10 -2.42
CA ALA A 411 -48.97 -14.52 -2.78
C ALA A 411 -48.44 -14.90 -4.18
N ALA A 412 -47.35 -15.68 -4.14
CA ALA A 412 -46.91 -16.76 -5.05
C ALA A 412 -46.79 -16.49 -6.57
N THR A 413 -45.63 -16.80 -7.16
CA THR A 413 -45.43 -18.03 -7.97
C THR A 413 -44.00 -18.19 -8.49
N THR A 414 -43.66 -19.47 -8.60
CA THR A 414 -42.46 -20.15 -9.12
C THR A 414 -42.48 -20.30 -10.66
N THR A 415 -41.38 -20.85 -11.19
CA THR A 415 -41.14 -21.40 -12.56
C THR A 415 -40.74 -20.37 -13.62
N GLY A 416 -39.86 -20.62 -14.59
CA GLY A 416 -39.09 -21.77 -15.06
C GLY A 416 -38.36 -21.32 -16.35
N ALA A 417 -37.06 -21.59 -16.50
CA ALA A 417 -36.49 -22.57 -17.45
C ALA A 417 -36.30 -22.11 -18.93
N ALA A 418 -35.11 -22.49 -19.45
CA ALA A 418 -34.71 -22.70 -20.86
C ALA A 418 -34.52 -21.45 -21.78
N ALA A 419 -33.64 -21.40 -22.78
CA ALA A 419 -32.52 -22.20 -23.28
C ALA A 419 -31.87 -21.44 -24.47
N GLY A 420 -30.61 -21.76 -24.81
CA GLY A 420 -29.95 -21.50 -26.11
C GLY A 420 -29.16 -20.18 -26.21
N GLY A 421 -27.96 -20.09 -26.79
CA GLY A 421 -27.12 -21.03 -27.52
C GLY A 421 -25.90 -20.29 -28.12
N GLY A 422 -24.89 -21.04 -28.59
CA GLY A 422 -23.75 -20.58 -29.43
C GLY A 422 -22.67 -19.79 -28.66
N GLY A 423 -21.39 -20.16 -28.61
CA GLY A 423 -20.55 -20.69 -29.68
C GLY A 423 -19.57 -19.60 -30.11
N GLY A 424 -18.33 -19.61 -29.60
CA GLY A 424 -17.23 -18.79 -30.15
C GLY A 424 -16.14 -18.36 -29.17
N GLY A 425 -14.88 -18.70 -29.49
CA GLY A 425 -13.65 -18.05 -29.01
C GLY A 425 -13.10 -18.61 -27.70
N GLY A 426 -12.09 -19.48 -27.69
CA GLY A 426 -10.75 -19.17 -28.18
C GLY A 426 -10.01 -18.26 -27.19
N ILE A 427 -9.00 -18.81 -26.50
CA ILE A 427 -7.98 -18.10 -25.67
C ILE A 427 -8.41 -17.71 -24.23
N VAL A 428 -9.69 -17.44 -23.93
CA VAL A 428 -10.10 -17.08 -22.55
C VAL A 428 -10.23 -18.29 -21.60
N GLY A 429 -10.39 -19.51 -22.14
CA GLY A 429 -10.52 -20.74 -21.35
C GLY A 429 -9.26 -21.12 -20.56
N GLY A 430 -8.07 -20.92 -21.12
CA GLY A 430 -6.81 -21.30 -20.48
C GLY A 430 -6.48 -20.49 -19.22
N LEU A 431 -6.92 -19.23 -19.15
CA LEU A 431 -6.73 -18.37 -17.97
C LEU A 431 -7.64 -18.77 -16.80
N ARG A 432 -8.83 -19.31 -17.10
CA ARG A 432 -9.76 -19.77 -16.06
C ARG A 432 -9.33 -21.12 -15.46
N GLU A 433 -8.74 -21.98 -16.28
CA GLU A 433 -8.18 -23.26 -15.84
C GLU A 433 -6.95 -23.06 -14.95
N LEU A 434 -6.04 -22.14 -15.33
CA LEU A 434 -4.87 -21.77 -14.52
C LEU A 434 -5.24 -21.09 -13.19
N ALA A 435 -6.30 -20.28 -13.17
CA ALA A 435 -6.83 -19.68 -11.94
C ALA A 435 -7.48 -20.73 -11.01
N SER A 436 -8.12 -21.77 -11.59
CA SER A 436 -8.69 -22.88 -10.81
C SER A 436 -7.61 -23.78 -10.21
N GLU A 437 -6.50 -23.97 -10.92
CA GLU A 437 -5.37 -24.80 -10.50
C GLU A 437 -4.56 -24.13 -9.38
N VAL A 438 -4.37 -22.81 -9.45
CA VAL A 438 -3.74 -22.02 -8.37
C VAL A 438 -4.59 -21.98 -7.11
N MET A 439 -5.93 -21.92 -7.24
CA MET A 439 -6.84 -21.99 -6.08
C MET A 439 -6.90 -23.41 -5.47
N HIS A 440 -6.71 -24.46 -6.25
CA HIS A 440 -6.60 -25.82 -5.75
C HIS A 440 -5.25 -26.08 -5.05
N ALA A 441 -4.15 -25.53 -5.57
CA ALA A 441 -2.83 -25.59 -4.94
C ALA A 441 -2.77 -24.82 -3.61
N ALA A 442 -3.48 -23.69 -3.48
CA ALA A 442 -3.55 -22.92 -2.24
C ALA A 442 -4.38 -23.61 -1.12
N LYS A 443 -5.26 -24.56 -1.47
CA LYS A 443 -6.01 -25.37 -0.51
C LYS A 443 -5.24 -26.60 0.00
N GLN A 444 -4.20 -27.02 -0.70
CA GLN A 444 -3.28 -28.05 -0.22
C GLN A 444 -2.25 -27.38 0.67
N GLY A 445 -2.55 -27.31 1.97
CA GLY A 445 -1.62 -26.83 2.98
C GLY A 445 -0.26 -27.57 2.92
N PRO A 446 0.79 -26.98 3.51
CA PRO A 446 2.16 -27.50 3.40
C PRO A 446 2.24 -28.94 3.93
N VAL A 447 2.57 -29.87 3.04
CA VAL A 447 2.93 -31.25 3.39
C VAL A 447 4.29 -31.20 4.08
N MET A 448 4.29 -31.30 5.41
CA MET A 448 5.51 -31.45 6.20
C MET A 448 6.16 -32.79 5.84
N PRO A 449 7.42 -32.83 5.39
CA PRO A 449 8.12 -34.09 5.22
C PRO A 449 8.34 -34.72 6.61
N ALA A 450 7.98 -36.00 6.71
CA ALA A 450 8.20 -36.81 7.90
C ALA A 450 9.69 -36.81 8.26
N VAL A 451 10.00 -36.30 9.45
CA VAL A 451 11.32 -36.40 10.09
C VAL A 451 11.51 -37.86 10.49
N GLY A 452 12.12 -38.63 9.60
CA GLY A 452 12.59 -39.98 9.86
C GLY A 452 13.92 -39.94 10.59
N GLY A 453 13.90 -40.31 11.87
CA GLY A 453 15.09 -40.52 12.67
C GLY A 453 15.91 -41.69 12.16
N ARG A 454 17.20 -41.46 11.97
CA ARG A 454 18.23 -42.50 11.99
C ARG A 454 19.37 -42.00 12.87
N GLY A 455 19.46 -42.60 14.05
CA GLY A 455 20.67 -42.54 14.85
C GLY A 455 21.72 -43.44 14.23
N GLU A 456 22.94 -42.93 14.14
CA GLU A 456 24.16 -43.73 14.09
C GLU A 456 25.19 -43.03 14.98
N THR A 457 25.45 -43.68 16.10
CA THR A 457 26.56 -43.47 17.04
C THR A 457 27.84 -44.08 16.51
N LEU A 458 28.99 -43.58 17.00
CA LEU A 458 30.40 -44.03 16.93
C LEU A 458 31.27 -43.03 16.15
N GLU A 459 32.46 -42.60 16.53
CA GLU A 459 33.28 -42.54 17.75
C GLU A 459 34.46 -41.56 17.38
N PRO A 460 35.34 -41.14 18.31
CA PRO A 460 36.14 -39.92 18.22
C PRO A 460 37.62 -40.14 17.80
N ALA A 461 38.37 -39.04 17.84
CA ALA A 461 39.85 -38.90 17.82
C ALA A 461 40.48 -38.49 16.48
N ALA A 462 41.01 -37.27 16.43
CA ALA A 462 42.46 -37.06 16.52
C ALA A 462 42.78 -35.57 16.30
N ALA A 463 43.26 -34.94 17.36
CA ALA A 463 44.00 -33.69 17.26
C ALA A 463 45.32 -33.96 16.54
N MET A 464 45.62 -33.19 15.49
CA MET A 464 46.99 -33.06 15.02
C MET A 464 47.24 -31.61 14.59
N ALA A 465 47.91 -30.90 15.48
CA ALA A 465 48.59 -29.67 15.20
C ALA A 465 49.77 -29.96 14.24
N ALA A 466 49.87 -29.21 13.16
CA ALA A 466 51.07 -29.10 12.36
C ALA A 466 51.40 -27.63 12.16
N ALA A 467 52.29 -27.15 13.01
CA ALA A 467 53.14 -26.01 12.74
C ALA A 467 54.30 -26.44 11.83
N GLY A 468 54.74 -25.58 10.92
CA GLY A 468 56.10 -25.63 10.39
C GLY A 468 56.28 -25.35 8.90
N GLY A 469 57.17 -24.40 8.61
CA GLY A 469 57.86 -24.20 7.32
C GLY A 469 57.25 -23.07 6.48
N GLY A 470 57.86 -21.89 6.34
CA GLY A 470 59.28 -21.62 6.18
C GLY A 470 59.68 -21.82 4.72
N GLY A 471 59.75 -20.74 3.95
CA GLY A 471 60.05 -20.78 2.52
C GLY A 471 60.28 -19.38 1.95
N ASP A 472 61.52 -18.95 2.12
CA ASP A 472 62.14 -17.70 1.67
C ASP A 472 62.61 -17.84 0.19
N ARG A 473 62.61 -16.72 -0.57
CA ARG A 473 63.24 -16.47 -1.91
C ARG A 473 62.51 -17.09 -3.12
N PHE A 474 62.23 -16.38 -4.22
CA PHE A 474 62.94 -15.31 -4.94
C PHE A 474 62.00 -14.19 -5.41
#